data_AF-A0A0Q9PIP9-F1
#
_entry.id   AF-A0A0Q9PIP9-F1
#
_cell.length_a   1.000
_cell.length_b   1.000
_cell.length_c   1.000
_cell.angle_alpha   90.00
_cell.angle_beta   90.00
_cell.angle_gamma   90.00
#
_symmetry.space_group_name_H-M   'P 1'
#
loop_
_entity.id
_entity.type
_entity.pdbx_description
1 polymer ?
#
loop_
_entity_poly.entity_id
_entity_poly.type
_entity_poly.pdbx_seq_one_letter_code
_entity_poly.pdbx_strand_id
1 'polypeptide(L)'
;MTKRDQVLEAIGAIGRPCTVKEITVWLERHHPGKWTDVANKLSVLSINDTNRHHNDRARQDFTPDAGNPKDLLIRVGVRGGRDVRYWFYDHATGGPAPYSETADLGLTGEKAAARLDRNARYWQVLEAVQALSRPSTIREITDWLEAHHSEVRHPDVRQNAGMLTVNEPNRPHFDAGRKSYRTDRGHPKDVLYRRGDQTTGVTYELYDVAQHGVWDLRPSAEGKWEAVKLDLGPAEQALAEARAEVYGDALPDFASEPDARRYEMRAIALREGQPQFKAALLDAYGHQCAITGCGVLAILEGAHIVPYASGGAASNVVPNGLLLRSDIHTLFDRGLLWVDADGFVQIGPDLDGSEYAPLRGRKLRLPAHPAEHPHPDHLAHHRVHTARQPA
;
A
#
# COMPACT_ATOMS: atom_id res chain seq x y z
N MET A 1 -34.55 -16.23 -11.10
CA MET A 1 -33.11 -16.58 -11.10
C MET A 1 -32.93 -17.99 -10.57
N THR A 2 -31.97 -18.75 -11.11
CA THR A 2 -31.59 -20.03 -10.50
C THR A 2 -30.72 -19.78 -9.25
N LYS A 3 -30.61 -20.76 -8.34
CA LYS A 3 -29.69 -20.64 -7.20
C LYS A 3 -28.23 -20.41 -7.61
N ARG A 4 -27.84 -20.85 -8.81
CA ARG A 4 -26.50 -20.58 -9.39
C ARG A 4 -26.35 -19.09 -9.66
N ASP A 5 -27.32 -18.50 -10.35
CA ASP A 5 -27.25 -17.09 -10.73
C ASP A 5 -27.29 -16.19 -9.49
N GLN A 6 -28.04 -16.58 -8.45
CA GLN A 6 -28.06 -15.89 -7.14
C GLN A 6 -26.69 -15.92 -6.44
N VAL A 7 -25.96 -17.05 -6.52
CA VAL A 7 -24.59 -17.14 -5.98
C VAL A 7 -23.63 -16.23 -6.75
N LEU A 8 -23.74 -16.18 -8.08
CA LEU A 8 -22.90 -15.31 -8.92
C LEU A 8 -23.22 -13.83 -8.68
N GLU A 9 -24.50 -13.49 -8.55
CA GLU A 9 -24.95 -12.15 -8.16
C GLU A 9 -24.37 -11.75 -6.79
N ALA A 10 -24.42 -12.66 -5.81
CA ALA A 10 -23.85 -12.41 -4.48
C ALA A 10 -22.35 -12.08 -4.56
N ILE A 11 -21.59 -12.85 -5.36
CA ILE A 11 -20.14 -12.60 -5.56
C ILE A 11 -19.93 -11.24 -6.23
N GLY A 12 -20.69 -10.93 -7.28
CA GLY A 12 -20.62 -9.64 -7.98
C GLY A 12 -20.96 -8.45 -7.07
N ALA A 13 -22.00 -8.58 -6.26
CA ALA A 13 -22.41 -7.56 -5.30
C ALA A 13 -21.38 -7.35 -4.18
N ILE A 14 -20.71 -8.42 -3.72
CA ILE A 14 -19.60 -8.31 -2.77
C ILE A 14 -18.37 -7.67 -3.43
N GLY A 15 -18.16 -7.91 -4.73
CA GLY A 15 -17.19 -7.18 -5.55
C GLY A 15 -15.73 -7.60 -5.37
N ARG A 16 -15.43 -8.59 -4.53
CA ARG A 16 -14.07 -9.09 -4.25
C ARG A 16 -14.04 -10.57 -3.84
N PRO A 17 -12.86 -11.23 -3.79
CA PRO A 17 -12.73 -12.61 -3.32
C PRO A 17 -13.38 -12.82 -1.95
N CYS A 18 -14.34 -13.75 -1.91
CA CYS A 18 -15.22 -13.94 -0.76
C CYS A 18 -15.33 -15.41 -0.33
N THR A 19 -15.54 -15.61 0.96
CA THR A 19 -15.70 -16.93 1.58
C THR A 19 -17.12 -17.45 1.39
N VAL A 20 -17.31 -18.77 1.54
CA VAL A 20 -18.65 -19.39 1.56
C VAL A 20 -19.56 -18.68 2.57
N LYS A 21 -19.03 -18.33 3.74
CA LYS A 21 -19.80 -17.67 4.80
C LYS A 21 -20.30 -16.29 4.39
N GLU A 22 -19.46 -15.47 3.76
CA GLU A 22 -19.86 -14.12 3.29
C GLU A 22 -20.95 -14.22 2.23
N ILE A 23 -20.81 -15.15 1.29
CA ILE A 23 -21.79 -15.41 0.23
C ILE A 23 -23.12 -15.88 0.85
N THR A 24 -23.09 -16.83 1.78
CA THR A 24 -24.31 -17.32 2.47
C THR A 24 -25.03 -16.19 3.21
N VAL A 25 -24.30 -15.34 3.95
CA VAL A 25 -24.90 -14.20 4.68
C VAL A 25 -25.56 -13.20 3.72
N TRP A 26 -24.90 -12.89 2.60
CA TRP A 26 -25.49 -12.00 1.59
C TRP A 26 -26.76 -12.61 0.99
N LEU A 27 -26.72 -13.91 0.66
CA LEU A 27 -27.85 -14.64 0.11
C LEU A 27 -29.04 -14.71 1.06
N GLU A 28 -28.82 -14.94 2.36
CA GLU A 28 -29.88 -14.96 3.36
C GLU A 28 -30.57 -13.60 3.52
N ARG A 29 -29.83 -12.50 3.32
CA ARG A 29 -30.37 -11.12 3.40
C ARG A 29 -31.18 -10.72 2.17
N HIS A 30 -30.78 -11.15 0.98
CA HIS A 30 -31.37 -10.68 -0.29
C HIS A 30 -32.28 -11.72 -0.97
N HIS A 31 -32.09 -13.01 -0.65
CA HIS A 31 -32.83 -14.13 -1.22
C HIS A 31 -33.33 -15.05 -0.09
N PRO A 32 -34.47 -14.72 0.55
CA PRO A 32 -34.96 -15.47 1.71
C PRO A 32 -35.20 -16.95 1.39
N GLY A 33 -34.55 -17.84 2.13
CA GLY A 33 -34.60 -19.29 1.92
C GLY A 33 -33.43 -20.03 2.59
N LYS A 34 -33.45 -21.37 2.55
CA LYS A 34 -32.35 -22.19 3.07
C LYS A 34 -31.21 -22.34 2.05
N TRP A 35 -30.00 -21.94 2.46
CA TRP A 35 -28.78 -21.95 1.66
C TRP A 35 -27.74 -22.96 2.19
N THR A 36 -28.07 -24.26 2.13
CA THR A 36 -27.22 -25.32 2.69
C THR A 36 -26.14 -25.84 1.74
N ASP A 37 -26.22 -25.53 0.44
CA ASP A 37 -25.38 -26.12 -0.62
C ASP A 37 -24.46 -25.12 -1.34
N VAL A 38 -24.25 -23.94 -0.75
CA VAL A 38 -23.45 -22.84 -1.35
C VAL A 38 -22.03 -23.30 -1.69
N ALA A 39 -21.36 -24.01 -0.78
CA ALA A 39 -20.00 -24.53 -1.00
C ALA A 39 -19.92 -25.46 -2.23
N ASN A 40 -20.91 -26.35 -2.39
CA ASN A 40 -20.95 -27.27 -3.53
C ASN A 40 -21.13 -26.50 -4.84
N LYS A 41 -22.00 -25.47 -4.86
CA LYS A 41 -22.19 -24.64 -6.05
C LYS A 41 -20.91 -23.92 -6.45
N LEU A 42 -20.18 -23.35 -5.47
CA LEU A 42 -18.92 -22.66 -5.72
C LEU A 42 -17.84 -23.62 -6.25
N SER A 43 -17.75 -24.83 -5.68
CA SER A 43 -16.82 -25.87 -6.13
C SER A 43 -17.10 -26.32 -7.57
N VAL A 44 -18.37 -26.43 -7.97
CA VAL A 44 -18.77 -26.79 -9.34
C VAL A 44 -18.37 -25.72 -10.37
N LEU A 45 -18.32 -24.45 -9.98
CA LEU A 45 -18.05 -23.31 -10.86
C LEU A 45 -16.58 -22.89 -10.92
N SER A 46 -15.71 -23.53 -10.13
CA SER A 46 -14.34 -23.08 -9.91
C SER A 46 -13.33 -23.83 -10.79
N ILE A 47 -12.53 -23.11 -11.58
CA ILE A 47 -11.59 -23.66 -12.57
C ILE A 47 -10.39 -24.40 -11.96
N ASN A 48 -10.02 -24.07 -10.72
CA ASN A 48 -8.90 -24.67 -9.98
C ASN A 48 -9.37 -25.54 -8.79
N ASP A 49 -10.62 -25.99 -8.82
CA ASP A 49 -11.10 -26.97 -7.84
C ASP A 49 -10.56 -28.38 -8.15
N THR A 50 -10.06 -29.06 -7.13
CA THR A 50 -9.50 -30.42 -7.27
C THR A 50 -10.56 -31.46 -7.67
N ASN A 51 -11.84 -31.17 -7.45
CA ASN A 51 -12.96 -32.08 -7.70
C ASN A 51 -13.69 -31.81 -9.03
N ARG A 52 -13.14 -31.00 -9.94
CA ARG A 52 -13.80 -30.68 -11.23
C ARG A 52 -14.20 -31.91 -12.04
N HIS A 53 -13.36 -32.94 -12.05
CA HIS A 53 -13.64 -34.22 -12.72
C HIS A 53 -14.86 -34.95 -12.11
N HIS A 54 -15.09 -34.80 -10.81
CA HIS A 54 -16.25 -35.37 -10.14
C HIS A 54 -17.52 -34.55 -10.38
N ASN A 55 -17.37 -33.23 -10.41
CA ASN A 55 -18.45 -32.25 -10.62
C ASN A 55 -18.93 -32.20 -12.08
N ASP A 56 -18.11 -32.67 -13.03
CA ASP A 56 -18.43 -32.72 -14.45
C ASP A 56 -17.93 -34.00 -15.14
N ARG A 57 -18.52 -35.15 -14.78
CA ARG A 57 -18.09 -36.47 -15.27
C ARG A 57 -18.19 -36.65 -16.80
N ALA A 58 -18.96 -35.82 -17.48
CA ALA A 58 -19.12 -35.87 -18.93
C ALA A 58 -18.01 -35.09 -19.68
N ARG A 59 -17.29 -34.21 -18.98
CA ARG A 59 -16.25 -33.36 -19.56
C ARG A 59 -14.93 -34.12 -19.69
N GLN A 60 -14.34 -34.06 -20.89
CA GLN A 60 -13.07 -34.74 -21.20
C GLN A 60 -11.88 -33.78 -21.14
N ASP A 61 -12.07 -32.51 -21.52
CA ASP A 61 -11.04 -31.47 -21.49
C ASP A 61 -11.39 -30.40 -20.45
N PHE A 62 -10.51 -30.18 -19.48
CA PHE A 62 -10.69 -29.23 -18.37
C PHE A 62 -9.95 -27.90 -18.56
N THR A 63 -9.41 -27.65 -19.75
CA THR A 63 -8.86 -26.34 -20.14
C THR A 63 -9.94 -25.26 -19.93
N PRO A 64 -9.65 -24.15 -19.21
CA PRO A 64 -10.62 -23.08 -18.99
C PRO A 64 -11.20 -22.55 -20.30
N ASP A 65 -12.52 -22.50 -20.40
CA ASP A 65 -13.25 -22.07 -21.60
C ASP A 65 -14.33 -21.03 -21.23
N ALA A 66 -14.25 -19.84 -21.82
CA ALA A 66 -15.21 -18.75 -21.59
C ALA A 66 -16.65 -19.12 -22.01
N GLY A 67 -16.81 -20.06 -22.94
CA GLY A 67 -18.11 -20.60 -23.34
C GLY A 67 -18.70 -21.60 -22.34
N ASN A 68 -17.92 -22.09 -21.38
CA ASN A 68 -18.36 -23.11 -20.44
C ASN A 68 -19.01 -22.48 -19.19
N PRO A 69 -20.29 -22.80 -18.88
CA PRO A 69 -21.01 -22.21 -17.74
C PRO A 69 -20.48 -22.65 -16.36
N LYS A 70 -19.46 -23.52 -16.30
CA LYS A 70 -18.79 -23.97 -15.08
C LYS A 70 -17.38 -23.41 -14.92
N ASP A 71 -16.89 -22.60 -15.86
CA ASP A 71 -15.54 -22.01 -15.83
C ASP A 71 -15.62 -20.52 -15.51
N LEU A 72 -16.34 -20.22 -14.43
CA LEU A 72 -16.71 -18.84 -14.07
C LEU A 72 -15.89 -18.30 -12.90
N LEU A 73 -15.46 -19.18 -11.99
CA LEU A 73 -14.81 -18.79 -10.75
C LEU A 73 -13.39 -19.34 -10.64
N ILE A 74 -12.59 -18.71 -9.81
CA ILE A 74 -11.27 -19.15 -9.36
C ILE A 74 -11.23 -19.11 -7.84
N ARG A 75 -10.60 -20.12 -7.23
CA ARG A 75 -10.29 -20.15 -5.81
C ARG A 75 -9.01 -19.34 -5.55
N VAL A 76 -9.15 -18.24 -4.82
CA VAL A 76 -8.06 -17.32 -4.46
C VAL A 76 -7.56 -17.67 -3.06
N GLY A 77 -6.24 -17.87 -2.95
CA GLY A 77 -5.60 -18.39 -1.75
C GLY A 77 -5.76 -19.91 -1.63
N VAL A 78 -4.66 -20.65 -1.83
CA VAL A 78 -4.20 -21.77 -0.98
C VAL A 78 -3.04 -22.57 -1.62
N ARG A 79 -1.89 -22.54 -0.94
CA ARG A 79 -1.20 -23.74 -0.42
C ARG A 79 -1.56 -23.84 1.08
N GLY A 80 -2.09 -24.97 1.57
CA GLY A 80 -2.35 -25.21 3.02
C GLY A 80 -3.78 -25.09 3.61
N GLY A 81 -4.82 -24.77 2.83
CA GLY A 81 -6.21 -25.19 3.10
C GLY A 81 -7.09 -24.45 4.11
N ARG A 82 -6.67 -23.35 4.76
CA ARG A 82 -7.46 -22.73 5.86
C ARG A 82 -8.30 -21.50 5.52
N ASP A 83 -8.02 -20.77 4.45
CA ASP A 83 -8.86 -19.63 4.01
C ASP A 83 -9.05 -19.69 2.49
N VAL A 84 -10.15 -20.31 2.04
CA VAL A 84 -10.48 -20.45 0.61
C VAL A 84 -11.51 -19.41 0.22
N ARG A 85 -11.16 -18.57 -0.75
CA ARG A 85 -12.03 -17.52 -1.28
C ARG A 85 -12.36 -17.80 -2.74
N TYR A 86 -13.53 -17.36 -3.18
CA TYR A 86 -14.01 -17.54 -4.54
C TYR A 86 -14.14 -16.17 -5.21
N TRP A 87 -13.69 -16.08 -6.46
CA TRP A 87 -13.77 -14.87 -7.26
C TRP A 87 -13.99 -15.19 -8.73
N PHE A 88 -14.39 -14.21 -9.54
CA PHE A 88 -14.52 -14.40 -10.98
C PHE A 88 -13.17 -14.70 -11.63
N TYR A 89 -13.17 -15.66 -12.54
CA TYR A 89 -12.01 -15.97 -13.38
C TYR A 89 -12.05 -15.09 -14.64
N ASP A 90 -10.93 -14.44 -14.93
CA ASP A 90 -10.74 -13.66 -16.13
C ASP A 90 -9.96 -14.48 -17.17
N HIS A 91 -10.68 -14.86 -18.24
CA HIS A 91 -10.14 -15.64 -19.34
C HIS A 91 -9.13 -14.85 -20.20
N ALA A 92 -9.16 -13.52 -20.18
CA ALA A 92 -8.21 -12.70 -20.93
C ALA A 92 -6.83 -12.65 -20.25
N THR A 93 -6.81 -12.59 -18.92
CA THR A 93 -5.56 -12.52 -18.14
C THR A 93 -5.10 -13.88 -17.62
N GLY A 94 -5.95 -14.91 -17.68
CA GLY A 94 -5.66 -16.23 -17.13
C GLY A 94 -5.65 -16.28 -15.60
N GLY A 95 -6.21 -15.27 -14.94
CA GLY A 95 -6.13 -15.05 -13.50
C GLY A 95 -7.46 -14.63 -12.86
N PRO A 96 -7.46 -14.19 -11.59
CA PRO A 96 -8.64 -13.58 -10.98
C PRO A 96 -8.98 -12.26 -11.67
N ALA A 97 -10.27 -12.03 -11.93
CA ALA A 97 -10.75 -10.77 -12.50
C ALA A 97 -10.46 -9.56 -11.60
N PRO A 98 -10.41 -8.34 -12.14
CA PRO A 98 -10.37 -7.13 -11.33
C PRO A 98 -11.53 -7.06 -10.34
N TYR A 99 -11.34 -6.35 -9.23
CA TYR A 99 -12.41 -6.12 -8.26
C TYR A 99 -13.44 -5.15 -8.83
N SER A 100 -14.68 -5.22 -8.34
CA SER A 100 -15.68 -4.19 -8.65
C SER A 100 -15.23 -2.84 -8.06
N GLU A 101 -15.49 -1.74 -8.76
CA GLU A 101 -15.23 -0.37 -8.26
C GLU A 101 -15.96 -0.09 -6.95
N THR A 102 -17.09 -0.75 -6.71
CA THR A 102 -17.91 -0.61 -5.50
C THR A 102 -17.69 -1.74 -4.49
N ALA A 103 -16.66 -2.57 -4.69
CA ALA A 103 -16.40 -3.73 -3.85
C ALA A 103 -16.18 -3.31 -2.39
N ASP A 104 -17.02 -3.81 -1.49
CA ASP A 104 -16.72 -3.76 -0.08
C ASP A 104 -15.62 -4.79 0.21
N LEU A 105 -14.37 -4.31 0.22
CA LEU A 105 -13.17 -5.12 0.42
C LEU A 105 -13.10 -5.81 1.80
N GLY A 106 -14.18 -5.80 2.59
CA GLY A 106 -14.17 -6.30 3.97
C GLY A 106 -13.50 -5.30 4.89
N LEU A 107 -13.52 -4.03 4.49
CA LEU A 107 -13.14 -2.87 5.30
C LEU A 107 -14.32 -2.40 6.16
N THR A 108 -15.42 -3.14 6.22
CA THR A 108 -16.61 -2.87 7.04
C THR A 108 -16.73 -3.84 8.22
N GLY A 109 -16.45 -3.31 9.41
CA GLY A 109 -17.52 -3.09 10.38
C GLY A 109 -17.77 -4.11 11.48
N GLU A 110 -17.78 -5.43 11.25
CA GLU A 110 -18.23 -6.35 12.34
C GLU A 110 -17.18 -7.36 12.81
N LYS A 111 -16.53 -8.09 11.90
CA LYS A 111 -15.44 -9.01 12.28
C LYS A 111 -14.06 -8.35 12.24
N ALA A 112 -13.91 -7.32 11.41
CA ALA A 112 -12.79 -6.41 11.48
C ALA A 112 -12.89 -5.60 12.80
N ALA A 113 -14.05 -5.01 13.12
CA ALA A 113 -14.24 -4.25 14.36
C ALA A 113 -14.03 -5.07 15.65
N ALA A 114 -14.33 -6.37 15.65
CA ALA A 114 -14.06 -7.22 16.80
C ALA A 114 -12.56 -7.41 17.12
N ARG A 115 -11.63 -6.91 16.30
CA ARG A 115 -10.19 -7.21 16.44
C ARG A 115 -9.19 -6.05 16.36
N LEU A 116 -9.57 -4.83 16.03
CA LEU A 116 -8.65 -3.71 16.20
C LEU A 116 -9.34 -2.42 16.58
N ASP A 117 -8.59 -1.70 17.38
CA ASP A 117 -9.00 -0.66 18.29
C ASP A 117 -8.53 0.69 17.73
N ARG A 118 -9.47 1.63 17.52
CA ARG A 118 -9.10 3.03 17.27
C ARG A 118 -8.50 3.70 18.51
N ASN A 119 -8.59 3.04 19.66
CA ASN A 119 -7.91 3.37 20.92
C ASN A 119 -6.64 2.53 21.12
N ALA A 120 -6.04 1.99 20.04
CA ALA A 120 -4.80 1.25 20.17
C ALA A 120 -3.74 2.17 20.79
N ARG A 121 -3.53 1.99 22.11
CA ARG A 121 -2.94 2.96 23.04
C ARG A 121 -1.53 3.42 22.68
N TYR A 122 -0.89 2.74 21.74
CA TYR A 122 0.42 3.13 21.22
C TYR A 122 0.38 4.26 20.20
N TRP A 123 -0.67 4.42 19.40
CA TRP A 123 -0.76 5.58 18.50
C TRP A 123 -0.97 6.89 19.27
N GLN A 124 -1.70 6.85 20.38
CA GLN A 124 -1.83 7.99 21.29
C GLN A 124 -0.47 8.34 21.93
N VAL A 125 0.40 7.36 22.17
CA VAL A 125 1.79 7.62 22.62
C VAL A 125 2.60 8.35 21.55
N LEU A 126 2.45 7.99 20.26
CA LEU A 126 3.09 8.74 19.18
C LEU A 126 2.59 10.19 19.12
N GLU A 127 1.27 10.37 19.18
CA GLU A 127 0.63 11.69 19.19
C GLU A 127 1.16 12.57 20.33
N ALA A 128 1.25 12.02 21.53
CA ALA A 128 1.82 12.70 22.69
C ALA A 128 3.28 13.14 22.44
N VAL A 129 4.12 12.26 21.88
CA VAL A 129 5.51 12.60 21.57
C VAL A 129 5.62 13.67 20.48
N GLN A 130 4.76 13.61 19.45
CA GLN A 130 4.67 14.65 18.41
C GLN A 130 4.27 15.99 19.01
N ALA A 131 3.21 16.01 19.83
CA ALA A 131 2.69 17.22 20.47
C ALA A 131 3.71 17.84 21.44
N LEU A 132 4.46 17.02 22.17
CA LEU A 132 5.52 17.50 23.07
C LEU A 132 6.71 18.08 22.29
N SER A 133 6.96 17.63 21.05
CA SER A 133 7.98 18.17 20.13
C SER A 133 9.40 18.26 20.72
N ARG A 134 9.71 17.38 21.69
CA ARG A 134 11.02 17.28 22.36
C ARG A 134 11.23 15.87 22.93
N PRO A 135 12.48 15.47 23.22
CA PRO A 135 12.74 14.25 23.98
C PRO A 135 11.97 14.24 25.30
N SER A 136 11.09 13.24 25.46
CA SER A 136 10.13 13.21 26.56
C SER A 136 10.21 11.89 27.31
N THR A 137 10.12 11.96 28.63
CA THR A 137 10.07 10.79 29.51
C THR A 137 8.71 10.11 29.42
N ILE A 138 8.63 8.85 29.84
CA ILE A 138 7.33 8.15 29.97
C ILE A 138 6.36 8.93 30.85
N ARG A 139 6.85 9.61 31.90
CA ARG A 139 6.02 10.43 32.78
C ARG A 139 5.38 11.59 32.03
N GLU A 140 6.17 12.37 31.29
CA GLU A 140 5.65 13.51 30.52
C GLU A 140 4.67 13.08 29.43
N ILE A 141 4.94 11.94 28.79
CA ILE A 141 4.01 11.33 27.83
C ILE A 141 2.70 10.94 28.52
N THR A 142 2.78 10.28 29.69
CA THR A 142 1.60 9.93 30.49
C THR A 142 0.80 11.17 30.92
N ASP A 143 1.47 12.20 31.44
CA ASP A 143 0.82 13.44 31.89
C ASP A 143 0.07 14.12 30.72
N TRP A 144 0.66 14.11 29.51
CA TRP A 144 0.00 14.62 28.31
C TRP A 144 -1.23 13.78 27.93
N LEU A 145 -1.11 12.46 27.96
CA LEU A 145 -2.20 11.53 27.65
C LEU A 145 -3.36 11.68 28.65
N GLU A 146 -3.08 11.83 29.93
CA GLU A 146 -4.12 12.06 30.95
C GLU A 146 -4.86 13.38 30.73
N ALA A 147 -4.18 14.41 30.22
CA ALA A 147 -4.78 15.70 29.91
C ALA A 147 -5.62 15.72 28.62
N HIS A 148 -5.27 14.91 27.60
CA HIS A 148 -5.86 14.98 26.26
C HIS A 148 -6.69 13.76 25.86
N HIS A 149 -6.46 12.61 26.51
CA HIS A 149 -7.15 11.33 26.30
C HIS A 149 -7.68 10.78 27.64
N SER A 150 -8.25 11.67 28.46
CA SER A 150 -8.72 11.38 29.84
C SER A 150 -9.80 10.29 29.93
N GLU A 151 -10.48 10.01 28.82
CA GLU A 151 -11.51 8.98 28.66
C GLU A 151 -10.95 7.55 28.56
N VAL A 152 -9.65 7.41 28.32
CA VAL A 152 -8.94 6.12 28.25
C VAL A 152 -7.79 6.09 29.25
N ARG A 153 -7.62 4.97 29.96
CA ARG A 153 -6.46 4.76 30.84
C ARG A 153 -5.30 4.10 30.08
N HIS A 154 -4.08 4.63 30.28
CA HIS A 154 -2.84 4.14 29.65
C HIS A 154 -1.88 3.48 30.66
N PRO A 155 -2.14 2.25 31.14
CA PRO A 155 -1.21 1.56 32.03
C PRO A 155 0.09 1.11 31.33
N ASP A 156 0.07 0.98 30.01
CA ASP A 156 1.13 0.34 29.22
C ASP A 156 1.97 1.33 28.39
N VAL A 157 2.02 2.63 28.77
CA VAL A 157 2.71 3.70 28.00
C VAL A 157 4.14 3.31 27.63
N ARG A 158 4.88 2.70 28.57
CA ARG A 158 6.25 2.22 28.32
C ARG A 158 6.32 1.15 27.23
N GLN A 159 5.45 0.14 27.31
CA GLN A 159 5.45 -0.95 26.33
C GLN A 159 5.06 -0.42 24.94
N ASN A 160 4.08 0.47 24.91
CA ASN A 160 3.62 1.14 23.71
C ASN A 160 4.70 2.01 23.07
N ALA A 161 5.43 2.80 23.86
CA ALA A 161 6.57 3.57 23.40
C ALA A 161 7.67 2.65 22.85
N GLY A 162 8.01 1.57 23.57
CA GLY A 162 8.99 0.58 23.14
C GLY A 162 8.62 -0.08 21.80
N MET A 163 7.34 -0.42 21.59
CA MET A 163 6.88 -0.99 20.33
C MET A 163 7.09 -0.05 19.12
N LEU A 164 7.00 1.25 19.34
CA LEU A 164 7.20 2.28 18.30
C LEU A 164 8.65 2.69 18.13
N THR A 165 9.55 2.18 18.99
CA THR A 165 10.93 2.63 19.07
C THR A 165 11.85 1.77 18.22
N VAL A 166 12.67 2.40 17.38
CA VAL A 166 13.56 1.70 16.45
C VAL A 166 14.71 0.95 17.12
N ASN A 167 15.26 1.51 18.18
CA ASN A 167 16.39 0.97 18.94
C ASN A 167 15.95 0.22 20.21
N GLU A 168 14.74 -0.34 20.20
CA GLU A 168 14.22 -1.19 21.27
C GLU A 168 14.57 -2.66 21.00
N PRO A 169 15.36 -3.34 21.86
CA PRO A 169 15.69 -4.75 21.68
C PRO A 169 14.48 -5.68 21.79
N ASN A 170 13.41 -5.28 22.48
CA ASN A 170 12.23 -6.12 22.69
C ASN A 170 11.20 -6.09 21.54
N ARG A 171 11.46 -5.40 20.43
CA ARG A 171 10.51 -5.32 19.29
C ARG A 171 10.01 -6.69 18.78
N PRO A 172 10.79 -7.79 18.80
CA PRO A 172 10.28 -9.10 18.41
C PRO A 172 9.19 -9.65 19.31
N HIS A 173 9.16 -9.23 20.58
CA HIS A 173 8.10 -9.58 21.52
C HIS A 173 6.82 -8.78 21.27
N PHE A 174 6.94 -7.57 20.72
CA PHE A 174 5.79 -6.72 20.39
C PHE A 174 5.20 -7.03 19.01
N ASP A 175 6.01 -7.55 18.08
CA ASP A 175 5.61 -7.81 16.69
C ASP A 175 6.18 -9.13 16.15
N ALA A 176 5.77 -10.25 16.76
CA ALA A 176 6.28 -11.58 16.41
C ALA A 176 6.03 -12.00 14.93
N GLY A 177 5.12 -11.32 14.22
CA GLY A 177 4.85 -11.56 12.80
C GLY A 177 5.80 -10.82 11.85
N ARG A 178 6.57 -9.84 12.35
CA ARG A 178 7.47 -9.02 11.55
C ARG A 178 8.70 -9.79 11.10
N LYS A 179 8.97 -9.76 9.79
CA LYS A 179 10.04 -10.53 9.13
C LYS A 179 11.40 -9.82 9.07
N SER A 180 11.42 -8.50 9.21
CA SER A 180 12.65 -7.69 9.14
C SER A 180 12.53 -6.47 10.04
N TYR A 181 13.55 -6.19 10.85
CA TYR A 181 13.58 -5.06 11.79
C TYR A 181 14.42 -3.88 11.31
N ARG A 182 14.96 -3.99 10.08
CA ARG A 182 15.75 -2.95 9.44
C ARG A 182 14.88 -1.72 9.17
N THR A 183 15.30 -0.57 9.69
CA THR A 183 14.44 0.62 9.80
C THR A 183 14.34 1.47 8.53
N ASP A 184 15.24 1.27 7.56
CA ASP A 184 15.18 1.93 6.24
C ASP A 184 14.16 1.30 5.27
N ARG A 185 13.33 0.38 5.78
CA ARG A 185 12.32 -0.36 5.02
C ARG A 185 10.90 0.19 5.17
N GLY A 186 10.72 1.28 5.92
CA GLY A 186 9.44 2.01 5.97
C GLY A 186 8.35 1.34 6.83
N HIS A 187 8.74 0.54 7.82
CA HIS A 187 7.76 -0.12 8.69
C HIS A 187 7.00 0.92 9.54
N PRO A 188 5.67 0.83 9.67
CA PRO A 188 4.82 1.88 10.26
C PRO A 188 5.10 2.17 11.74
N LYS A 189 5.66 1.21 12.46
CA LYS A 189 6.01 1.33 13.89
C LYS A 189 7.45 1.80 14.11
N ASP A 190 8.15 2.25 13.07
CA ASP A 190 9.55 2.68 13.15
C ASP A 190 9.58 4.21 13.21
N VAL A 191 9.05 4.76 14.31
CA VAL A 191 8.67 6.18 14.38
C VAL A 191 9.22 6.90 15.60
N LEU A 192 9.67 6.18 16.63
CA LEU A 192 10.31 6.75 17.81
C LEU A 192 11.78 6.31 17.92
N TYR A 193 12.58 7.14 18.54
CA TYR A 193 13.95 6.86 18.96
C TYR A 193 14.07 7.04 20.47
N ARG A 194 14.75 6.09 21.13
CA ARG A 194 15.00 6.13 22.57
C ARG A 194 16.39 6.70 22.84
N ARG A 195 16.45 7.75 23.69
CA ARG A 195 17.70 8.30 24.25
C ARG A 195 17.91 7.86 25.69
N GLY A 196 19.19 7.82 26.06
CA GLY A 196 19.64 7.57 27.41
C GLY A 196 19.45 6.13 27.88
N ASP A 197 20.00 5.85 29.04
CA ASP A 197 19.93 4.55 29.69
C ASP A 197 19.27 4.66 31.07
N GLN A 198 19.35 3.59 31.86
CA GLN A 198 18.79 3.56 33.21
C GLN A 198 19.49 4.53 34.17
N THR A 199 20.70 4.99 33.83
CA THR A 199 21.52 5.91 34.64
C THR A 199 21.29 7.37 34.27
N THR A 200 21.13 7.68 32.98
CA THR A 200 20.91 9.06 32.50
C THR A 200 19.44 9.45 32.42
N GLY A 201 18.53 8.48 32.60
CA GLY A 201 17.10 8.64 32.34
C GLY A 201 16.77 8.38 30.87
N VAL A 202 15.64 7.71 30.66
CA VAL A 202 15.18 7.31 29.32
C VAL A 202 14.15 8.31 28.80
N THR A 203 14.39 8.85 27.61
CA THR A 203 13.45 9.72 26.88
C THR A 203 13.19 9.17 25.48
N TYR A 204 12.08 9.59 24.89
CA TYR A 204 11.63 9.21 23.55
C TYR A 204 11.43 10.48 22.71
N GLU A 205 11.84 10.42 21.45
CA GLU A 205 11.66 11.47 20.45
C GLU A 205 11.28 10.85 19.11
N LEU A 206 10.94 11.67 18.12
CA LEU A 206 10.66 11.19 16.77
C LEU A 206 11.92 10.63 16.11
N TYR A 207 11.77 9.50 15.43
CA TYR A 207 12.85 8.88 14.70
C TYR A 207 13.11 9.60 13.38
N ASP A 208 14.23 10.30 13.35
CA ASP A 208 14.85 10.85 12.14
C ASP A 208 16.01 9.93 11.69
N VAL A 209 15.97 9.42 10.45
CA VAL A 209 17.01 8.53 9.91
C VAL A 209 18.35 9.25 9.70
N ALA A 210 18.34 10.51 9.27
CA ALA A 210 19.56 11.29 9.05
C ALA A 210 20.27 11.56 10.39
N GLN A 211 19.50 11.86 11.45
CA GLN A 211 20.04 12.09 12.78
C GLN A 211 20.45 10.80 13.49
N HIS A 212 19.59 9.78 13.48
CA HIS A 212 19.74 8.60 14.32
C HIS A 212 20.41 7.41 13.60
N GLY A 213 20.48 7.45 12.27
CA GLY A 213 20.95 6.38 11.39
C GLY A 213 20.00 5.18 11.32
N VAL A 214 20.35 4.19 10.51
CA VAL A 214 19.55 2.97 10.30
C VAL A 214 19.85 1.93 11.38
N TRP A 215 18.83 1.28 11.90
CA TRP A 215 18.93 0.24 12.92
C TRP A 215 18.40 -1.09 12.41
N ASP A 216 18.90 -2.17 13.00
CA ASP A 216 18.37 -3.53 12.83
C ASP A 216 18.47 -4.31 14.15
N LEU A 217 17.84 -5.48 14.21
CA LEU A 217 17.98 -6.38 15.35
C LEU A 217 18.87 -7.56 15.00
N ARG A 218 19.80 -7.88 15.91
CA ARG A 218 20.66 -9.05 15.79
C ARG A 218 20.61 -9.87 17.08
N PRO A 219 20.58 -11.21 17.01
CA PRO A 219 20.76 -12.03 18.19
C PRO A 219 22.23 -11.95 18.64
N SER A 220 22.42 -11.77 19.94
CA SER A 220 23.72 -11.87 20.59
C SER A 220 24.20 -13.32 20.64
N ALA A 221 25.46 -13.54 21.04
CA ALA A 221 26.00 -14.89 21.24
C ALA A 221 25.19 -15.73 22.26
N GLU A 222 24.47 -15.06 23.16
CA GLU A 222 23.60 -15.67 24.18
C GLU A 222 22.13 -15.81 23.71
N GLY A 223 21.82 -15.44 22.46
CA GLY A 223 20.49 -15.51 21.88
C GLY A 223 19.54 -14.38 22.29
N LYS A 224 20.05 -13.32 22.93
CA LYS A 224 19.26 -12.12 23.25
C LYS A 224 19.23 -11.16 22.07
N TRP A 225 18.09 -10.54 21.79
CA TRP A 225 18.01 -9.53 20.74
C TRP A 225 18.71 -8.24 21.15
N GLU A 226 19.54 -7.71 20.26
CA GLU A 226 20.23 -6.45 20.41
C GLU A 226 19.88 -5.53 19.25
N ALA A 227 19.54 -4.28 19.56
CA ALA A 227 19.39 -3.23 18.57
C ALA A 227 20.77 -2.72 18.17
N VAL A 228 21.11 -2.86 16.88
CA VAL A 228 22.41 -2.50 16.33
C VAL A 228 22.21 -1.41 15.31
N LYS A 229 22.92 -0.29 15.49
CA LYS A 229 23.04 0.75 14.46
C LYS A 229 23.91 0.20 13.32
N LEU A 230 23.38 0.23 12.10
CA LEU A 230 24.09 -0.23 10.92
C LEU A 230 25.12 0.81 10.47
N ASP A 231 26.33 0.35 10.16
CA ASP A 231 27.35 1.13 9.48
C ASP A 231 27.13 1.00 7.98
N LEU A 232 26.54 2.04 7.38
CA LEU A 232 26.15 2.08 5.96
C LEU A 232 27.19 2.88 5.18
N GLY A 233 27.53 2.42 3.96
CA GLY A 233 28.35 3.22 3.05
C GLY A 233 27.62 4.49 2.58
N PRO A 234 28.33 5.51 2.04
CA PRO A 234 27.71 6.80 1.68
C PRO A 234 26.52 6.69 0.73
N ALA A 235 26.55 5.76 -0.23
CA ALA A 235 25.45 5.52 -1.17
C ALA A 235 24.23 4.85 -0.50
N GLU A 236 24.46 3.94 0.44
CA GLU A 236 23.38 3.28 1.19
C GLU A 236 22.76 4.23 2.22
N GLN A 237 23.57 5.11 2.81
CA GLN A 237 23.11 6.15 3.70
C GLN A 237 22.26 7.19 2.96
N ALA A 238 22.73 7.69 1.80
CA ALA A 238 21.95 8.58 0.95
C ALA A 238 20.63 7.94 0.49
N LEU A 239 20.63 6.63 0.20
CA LEU A 239 19.40 5.90 -0.13
C LEU A 239 18.45 5.78 1.07
N ALA A 240 18.98 5.57 2.29
CA ALA A 240 18.18 5.50 3.50
C ALA A 240 17.59 6.86 3.89
N GLU A 241 18.36 7.95 3.76
CA GLU A 241 17.93 9.33 3.98
C GLU A 241 16.87 9.74 2.95
N ALA A 242 17.11 9.48 1.65
CA ALA A 242 16.12 9.73 0.60
C ALA A 242 14.83 8.93 0.80
N ARG A 243 14.93 7.70 1.31
CA ARG A 243 13.74 6.92 1.72
C ARG A 243 13.05 7.55 2.92
N ALA A 244 13.80 8.06 3.89
CA ALA A 244 13.29 8.71 5.09
C ALA A 244 12.60 10.05 4.82
N GLU A 245 13.10 10.85 3.88
CA GLU A 245 12.42 12.05 3.39
C GLU A 245 11.07 11.69 2.75
N VAL A 246 11.01 10.59 1.99
CA VAL A 246 9.74 10.04 1.47
C VAL A 246 8.83 9.52 2.62
N TYR A 247 9.39 9.04 3.72
CA TYR A 247 8.63 8.61 4.90
C TYR A 247 8.21 9.77 5.83
N GLY A 248 8.81 10.95 5.68
CA GLY A 248 8.80 12.08 6.63
C GLY A 248 7.81 13.20 6.32
N ASP A 249 7.10 13.14 5.20
CA ASP A 249 6.02 14.09 4.91
C ASP A 249 4.94 14.05 5.99
N ALA A 250 4.47 15.24 6.36
CA ALA A 250 3.43 15.43 7.36
C ALA A 250 2.22 14.55 7.03
N LEU A 251 1.88 13.69 7.99
CA LEU A 251 0.59 13.02 8.05
C LEU A 251 -0.51 14.05 7.71
N PRO A 252 -1.33 13.87 6.65
CA PRO A 252 -2.40 14.81 6.31
C PRO A 252 -3.29 15.15 7.51
N ASP A 253 -3.99 16.29 7.48
CA ASP A 253 -4.92 16.64 8.55
C ASP A 253 -6.11 15.65 8.56
N PHE A 254 -6.25 14.92 9.66
CA PHE A 254 -7.07 13.70 9.78
C PHE A 254 -8.25 13.82 10.74
N ALA A 255 -8.63 15.03 11.12
CA ALA A 255 -9.81 15.28 11.96
C ALA A 255 -11.15 14.78 11.34
N SER A 256 -11.16 14.29 10.09
CA SER A 256 -12.38 13.99 9.34
C SER A 256 -12.70 12.50 9.09
N GLU A 257 -11.92 11.51 9.56
CA GLU A 257 -12.20 10.09 9.26
C GLU A 257 -12.50 9.19 10.48
N PRO A 258 -13.51 8.28 10.43
CA PRO A 258 -13.95 7.46 11.56
C PRO A 258 -13.30 6.06 11.68
N ASP A 259 -12.17 5.75 11.02
CA ASP A 259 -11.61 4.38 11.08
C ASP A 259 -10.06 4.30 11.13
N ALA A 260 -9.50 3.92 12.29
CA ALA A 260 -8.04 3.95 12.56
C ALA A 260 -7.26 2.80 11.93
N ARG A 261 -7.93 1.77 11.37
CA ARG A 261 -7.26 0.68 10.65
C ARG A 261 -7.26 0.89 9.15
N ARG A 262 -8.27 1.58 8.61
CA ARG A 262 -8.16 2.18 7.28
C ARG A 262 -7.00 3.17 7.27
N TYR A 263 -6.79 3.92 8.36
CA TYR A 263 -5.58 4.70 8.62
C TYR A 263 -4.29 3.85 8.60
N GLU A 264 -4.18 2.77 9.38
CA GLU A 264 -2.95 1.95 9.43
C GLU A 264 -2.67 1.24 8.09
N MET A 265 -3.67 0.62 7.46
CA MET A 265 -3.48 -0.08 6.18
C MET A 265 -3.28 0.88 5.00
N ARG A 266 -3.90 2.07 5.01
CA ARG A 266 -3.69 3.08 3.95
C ARG A 266 -2.35 3.79 4.15
N ALA A 267 -1.96 4.11 5.38
CA ALA A 267 -0.64 4.66 5.67
C ALA A 267 0.47 3.65 5.37
N ILE A 268 0.29 2.36 5.69
CA ILE A 268 1.20 1.28 5.28
C ILE A 268 1.20 1.11 3.77
N ALA A 269 0.04 1.05 3.10
CA ALA A 269 -0.03 0.89 1.63
C ALA A 269 0.52 2.10 0.86
N LEU A 270 0.35 3.31 1.40
CA LEU A 270 0.95 4.54 0.87
C LEU A 270 2.48 4.54 1.09
N ARG A 271 2.93 4.19 2.31
CA ARG A 271 4.36 4.13 2.70
C ARG A 271 5.13 2.96 2.09
N GLU A 272 4.50 1.82 1.83
CA GLU A 272 5.13 0.67 1.16
C GLU A 272 5.04 0.79 -0.36
N GLY A 273 3.91 1.30 -0.88
CA GLY A 273 3.62 1.33 -2.30
C GLY A 273 4.39 2.40 -3.09
N GLN A 274 4.58 3.59 -2.54
CA GLN A 274 5.33 4.66 -3.23
C GLN A 274 6.84 4.38 -3.39
N PRO A 275 7.57 3.84 -2.39
CA PRO A 275 8.98 3.50 -2.56
C PRO A 275 9.20 2.28 -3.46
N GLN A 276 8.32 1.28 -3.42
CA GLN A 276 8.37 0.13 -4.33
C GLN A 276 8.08 0.56 -5.77
N PHE A 277 7.12 1.48 -5.94
CA PHE A 277 6.82 2.09 -7.23
C PHE A 277 8.01 2.91 -7.75
N LYS A 278 8.61 3.78 -6.94
CA LYS A 278 9.80 4.56 -7.32
C LYS A 278 11.00 3.65 -7.62
N ALA A 279 11.23 2.60 -6.84
CA ALA A 279 12.29 1.63 -7.11
C ALA A 279 12.06 0.87 -8.43
N ALA A 280 10.83 0.40 -8.67
CA ALA A 280 10.47 -0.25 -9.93
C ALA A 280 10.61 0.71 -11.13
N LEU A 281 10.29 2.00 -10.96
CA LEU A 281 10.53 3.02 -11.98
C LEU A 281 12.02 3.31 -12.19
N LEU A 282 12.83 3.35 -11.15
CA LEU A 282 14.29 3.49 -11.26
C LEU A 282 14.89 2.36 -12.10
N ASP A 283 14.48 1.12 -11.85
CA ASP A 283 14.91 -0.04 -12.62
C ASP A 283 14.41 0.02 -14.08
N ALA A 284 13.11 0.26 -14.28
CA ALA A 284 12.48 0.28 -15.60
C ALA A 284 13.06 1.38 -16.52
N TYR A 285 13.39 2.55 -15.97
CA TYR A 285 13.92 3.68 -16.72
C TYR A 285 15.46 3.76 -16.72
N GLY A 286 16.15 2.74 -16.19
CA GLY A 286 17.62 2.70 -16.17
C GLY A 286 18.23 3.87 -15.41
N HIS A 287 17.59 4.28 -14.31
CA HIS A 287 18.02 5.36 -13.43
C HIS A 287 18.10 6.74 -14.11
N GLN A 288 17.29 6.99 -15.14
CA GLN A 288 17.27 8.27 -15.86
C GLN A 288 15.87 8.85 -16.00
N CYS A 289 15.74 10.16 -15.78
CA CYS A 289 14.50 10.88 -16.05
C CYS A 289 14.01 10.62 -17.49
N ALA A 290 12.75 10.21 -17.61
CA ALA A 290 12.10 9.84 -18.87
C ALA A 290 12.10 10.96 -19.92
N ILE A 291 12.17 12.23 -19.48
CA ILE A 291 12.12 13.41 -20.34
C ILE A 291 13.51 14.05 -20.54
N THR A 292 14.26 14.28 -19.46
CA THR A 292 15.52 15.03 -19.53
C THR A 292 16.74 14.14 -19.68
N GLY A 293 16.64 12.85 -19.32
CA GLY A 293 17.80 11.95 -19.23
C GLY A 293 18.70 12.22 -18.02
N CYS A 294 18.29 13.08 -17.09
CA CYS A 294 19.04 13.31 -15.85
C CYS A 294 19.17 11.98 -15.06
N GLY A 295 20.39 11.63 -14.66
CA GLY A 295 20.69 10.42 -13.87
C GLY A 295 21.07 10.69 -12.42
N VAL A 296 20.84 11.91 -11.92
CA VAL A 296 21.12 12.27 -10.53
C VAL A 296 20.02 11.72 -9.64
N LEU A 297 20.25 10.55 -9.05
CA LEU A 297 19.25 9.79 -8.29
C LEU A 297 18.50 10.61 -7.23
N ALA A 298 19.21 11.53 -6.56
CA ALA A 298 18.66 12.35 -5.48
C ALA A 298 17.52 13.29 -5.93
N ILE A 299 17.45 13.63 -7.22
CA ILE A 299 16.42 14.52 -7.77
C ILE A 299 15.47 13.79 -8.73
N LEU A 300 15.48 12.45 -8.72
CA LEU A 300 14.54 11.63 -9.48
C LEU A 300 13.37 11.23 -8.59
N GLU A 301 12.17 11.27 -9.14
CA GLU A 301 10.90 11.02 -8.48
C GLU A 301 10.02 10.12 -9.36
N GLY A 302 9.20 9.30 -8.72
CA GLY A 302 8.20 8.49 -9.41
C GLY A 302 6.90 9.27 -9.50
N ALA A 303 6.57 9.75 -10.70
CA ALA A 303 5.35 10.47 -10.98
C ALA A 303 4.25 9.50 -11.41
N HIS A 304 3.08 9.55 -10.79
CA HIS A 304 1.91 8.83 -11.26
C HIS A 304 1.29 9.54 -12.46
N ILE A 305 0.91 8.79 -13.49
CA ILE A 305 0.23 9.35 -14.66
C ILE A 305 -1.25 9.60 -14.34
N VAL A 306 -1.91 8.60 -13.75
CA VAL A 306 -3.26 8.75 -13.17
C VAL A 306 -3.14 8.83 -11.64
N PRO A 307 -3.71 9.87 -10.99
CA PRO A 307 -3.58 10.06 -9.55
C PRO A 307 -4.07 8.88 -8.72
N TYR A 308 -3.43 8.68 -7.57
CA TYR A 308 -3.72 7.61 -6.61
C TYR A 308 -5.20 7.57 -6.14
N ALA A 309 -5.88 8.72 -6.12
CA ALA A 309 -7.28 8.86 -5.69
C ALA A 309 -8.27 8.01 -6.50
N SER A 310 -7.90 7.59 -7.72
CA SER A 310 -8.77 6.86 -8.64
C SER A 310 -8.63 5.33 -8.55
N GLY A 311 -7.60 4.78 -7.88
CA GLY A 311 -7.28 3.35 -8.01
C GLY A 311 -6.58 2.65 -6.83
N GLY A 312 -6.26 3.36 -5.73
CA GLY A 312 -5.65 2.73 -4.54
C GLY A 312 -4.31 2.02 -4.84
N ALA A 313 -3.99 0.95 -4.10
CA ALA A 313 -2.72 0.21 -4.23
C ALA A 313 -2.44 -0.38 -5.64
N ALA A 314 -3.46 -0.49 -6.50
CA ALA A 314 -3.32 -0.92 -7.89
C ALA A 314 -2.72 0.16 -8.83
N SER A 315 -2.60 1.40 -8.36
CA SER A 315 -1.99 2.51 -9.11
C SER A 315 -0.45 2.51 -9.08
N ASN A 316 0.17 1.71 -8.20
CA ASN A 316 1.62 1.57 -8.02
C ASN A 316 2.22 0.52 -8.98
N VAL A 317 1.85 0.58 -10.26
CA VAL A 317 2.37 -0.29 -11.32
C VAL A 317 3.17 0.55 -12.31
N VAL A 318 4.30 0.03 -12.78
CA VAL A 318 5.21 0.75 -13.70
C VAL A 318 4.48 1.37 -14.91
N PRO A 319 3.48 0.73 -15.55
CA PRO A 319 2.70 1.33 -16.63
C PRO A 319 1.84 2.56 -16.26
N ASN A 320 1.66 2.85 -14.97
CA ASN A 320 1.03 4.07 -14.47
C ASN A 320 2.05 5.09 -13.94
N GLY A 321 3.34 4.93 -14.27
CA GLY A 321 4.41 5.75 -13.73
C GLY A 321 5.41 6.27 -14.75
N LEU A 322 5.93 7.45 -14.46
CA LEU A 322 7.08 8.06 -15.13
C LEU A 322 8.16 8.34 -14.09
N LEU A 323 9.41 8.00 -14.38
CA LEU A 323 10.54 8.47 -13.59
C LEU A 323 10.93 9.88 -14.06
N LEU A 324 10.71 10.90 -13.25
CA LEU A 324 10.90 12.30 -13.63
C LEU A 324 11.91 13.00 -12.71
N ARG A 325 12.54 14.07 -13.21
CA ARG A 325 13.32 14.99 -12.38
C ARG A 325 12.34 15.86 -11.57
N SER A 326 12.64 16.22 -10.32
CA SER A 326 11.71 16.90 -9.39
C SER A 326 10.96 18.11 -9.96
N ASP A 327 11.67 18.97 -10.69
CA ASP A 327 11.09 20.12 -11.39
C ASP A 327 10.11 19.69 -12.50
N ILE A 328 10.48 18.69 -13.30
CA ILE A 328 9.66 18.14 -14.38
C ILE A 328 8.43 17.42 -13.82
N HIS A 329 8.58 16.69 -12.71
CA HIS A 329 7.46 16.08 -11.99
C HIS A 329 6.46 17.16 -11.55
N THR A 330 6.94 18.24 -10.94
CA THR A 330 6.08 19.37 -10.53
C THR A 330 5.35 20.00 -11.72
N LEU A 331 6.02 20.17 -12.86
CA LEU A 331 5.38 20.71 -14.08
C LEU A 331 4.35 19.74 -14.67
N PHE A 332 4.63 18.44 -14.60
CA PHE A 332 3.74 17.38 -15.05
C PHE A 332 2.45 17.35 -14.23
N ASP A 333 2.56 17.26 -12.90
CA ASP A 333 1.41 17.24 -11.98
C ASP A 333 0.53 18.48 -12.09
N ARG A 334 1.13 19.64 -12.37
CA ARG A 334 0.42 20.91 -12.56
C ARG A 334 -0.18 21.08 -13.96
N GLY A 335 -0.01 20.12 -14.86
CA GLY A 335 -0.48 20.19 -16.25
C GLY A 335 0.24 21.24 -17.10
N LEU A 336 1.37 21.76 -16.64
CA LEU A 336 2.21 22.70 -17.39
C LEU A 336 3.09 21.98 -18.42
N LEU A 337 3.28 20.68 -18.25
CA LEU A 337 3.96 19.77 -19.16
C LEU A 337 3.14 18.48 -19.29
N TRP A 338 2.99 17.94 -20.50
CA TRP A 338 2.33 16.64 -20.72
C TRP A 338 2.98 15.86 -21.87
N VAL A 339 2.57 14.61 -22.07
CA VAL A 339 2.97 13.79 -23.21
C VAL A 339 1.75 13.57 -24.10
N ASP A 340 1.89 13.78 -25.41
CA ASP A 340 0.82 13.55 -26.37
C ASP A 340 0.68 12.06 -26.78
N ALA A 341 -0.33 11.76 -27.60
CA ALA A 341 -0.64 10.39 -28.03
C ALA A 341 0.49 9.75 -28.86
N ASP A 342 1.35 10.57 -29.47
CA ASP A 342 2.49 10.13 -30.26
C ASP A 342 3.76 9.96 -29.40
N GLY A 343 3.66 10.22 -28.09
CA GLY A 343 4.75 10.10 -27.13
C GLY A 343 5.71 11.29 -27.11
N PHE A 344 5.29 12.45 -27.61
CA PHE A 344 6.09 13.68 -27.58
C PHE A 344 5.68 14.58 -26.42
N VAL A 345 6.69 15.18 -25.78
CA VAL A 345 6.52 16.14 -24.70
C VAL A 345 5.97 17.45 -25.26
N GLN A 346 4.93 17.95 -24.63
CA GLN A 346 4.33 19.23 -24.89
C GLN A 346 4.39 20.08 -23.62
N ILE A 347 4.46 21.40 -23.80
CA ILE A 347 4.49 22.35 -22.68
C ILE A 347 3.40 23.39 -22.88
N GLY A 348 2.87 23.90 -21.76
CA GLY A 348 1.87 24.95 -21.74
C GLY A 348 2.47 26.29 -22.17
N PRO A 349 1.64 27.24 -22.64
CA PRO A 349 2.08 28.57 -23.06
C PRO A 349 2.76 29.35 -21.93
N ASP A 350 2.38 29.07 -20.67
CA ASP A 350 2.99 29.66 -19.47
C ASP A 350 4.50 29.35 -19.34
N LEU A 351 5.01 28.34 -20.05
CA LEU A 351 6.43 27.97 -20.06
C LEU A 351 7.18 28.41 -21.31
N ASP A 352 6.52 29.10 -22.26
CA ASP A 352 7.19 29.58 -23.46
C ASP A 352 8.27 30.64 -23.09
N GLY A 353 9.48 30.46 -23.63
CA GLY A 353 10.64 31.31 -23.33
C GLY A 353 11.39 30.98 -22.03
N SER A 354 10.93 30.01 -21.24
CA SER A 354 11.65 29.50 -20.06
C SER A 354 12.74 28.48 -20.42
N GLU A 355 13.55 28.05 -19.44
CA GLU A 355 14.50 26.94 -19.60
C GLU A 355 13.83 25.59 -19.96
N TYR A 356 12.50 25.48 -19.84
CA TYR A 356 11.74 24.28 -20.20
C TYR A 356 11.27 24.29 -21.67
N ALA A 357 11.35 25.42 -22.36
CA ALA A 357 10.98 25.54 -23.78
C ALA A 357 11.65 24.48 -24.69
N PRO A 358 12.94 24.14 -24.53
CA PRO A 358 13.62 23.11 -25.32
C PRO A 358 13.14 21.67 -25.05
N LEU A 359 12.24 21.45 -24.09
CA LEU A 359 11.63 20.14 -23.85
C LEU A 359 10.47 19.86 -24.80
N ARG A 360 9.86 20.90 -25.40
CA ARG A 360 8.78 20.74 -26.38
C ARG A 360 9.26 19.89 -27.57
N GLY A 361 8.48 18.89 -27.94
CA GLY A 361 8.78 17.97 -29.04
C GLY A 361 9.84 16.92 -28.72
N ARG A 362 10.36 16.84 -27.48
CA ARG A 362 11.21 15.71 -27.10
C ARG A 362 10.40 14.43 -27.03
N LYS A 363 10.95 13.34 -27.55
CA LYS A 363 10.33 12.02 -27.45
C LYS A 363 10.52 11.46 -26.03
N LEU A 364 9.43 10.97 -25.43
CA LEU A 364 9.48 10.29 -24.14
C LEU A 364 10.37 9.04 -24.25
N ARG A 365 11.31 8.89 -23.32
CA ARG A 365 12.07 7.64 -23.17
C ARG A 365 11.14 6.60 -22.56
N LEU A 366 11.01 5.44 -23.20
CA LEU A 366 10.23 4.32 -22.69
C LEU A 366 11.14 3.30 -21.99
N PRO A 367 10.61 2.53 -21.02
CA PRO A 367 11.30 1.37 -20.47
C PRO A 367 11.73 0.35 -21.53
N ALA A 368 12.77 -0.43 -21.21
CA ALA A 368 13.27 -1.45 -22.12
C ALA A 368 12.24 -2.57 -22.40
N HIS A 369 11.40 -2.90 -21.40
CA HIS A 369 10.37 -3.91 -21.53
C HIS A 369 9.02 -3.31 -21.95
N PRO A 370 8.39 -3.77 -23.06
CA PRO A 370 7.10 -3.25 -23.52
C PRO A 370 5.96 -3.35 -22.50
N ALA A 371 5.99 -4.37 -21.63
CA ALA A 371 5.00 -4.55 -20.57
C ALA A 371 5.06 -3.47 -19.46
N GLU A 372 6.16 -2.71 -19.42
CA GLU A 372 6.41 -1.62 -18.48
C GLU A 372 6.14 -0.25 -19.10
N HIS A 373 5.75 -0.20 -20.39
CA HIS A 373 5.49 1.07 -21.06
C HIS A 373 4.32 1.80 -20.39
N PRO A 374 4.41 3.14 -20.27
CA PRO A 374 3.30 3.93 -19.77
C PRO A 374 2.06 3.69 -20.64
N HIS A 375 0.93 3.40 -20.00
CA HIS A 375 -0.28 3.06 -20.73
C HIS A 375 -0.78 4.27 -21.54
N PRO A 376 -1.09 4.12 -22.84
CA PRO A 376 -1.54 5.23 -23.68
C PRO A 376 -2.77 5.94 -23.12
N ASP A 377 -3.73 5.18 -22.60
CA ASP A 377 -4.96 5.74 -22.01
C ASP A 377 -4.68 6.53 -20.72
N HIS A 378 -3.64 6.17 -19.95
CA HIS A 378 -3.25 6.95 -18.76
C HIS A 378 -2.68 8.31 -19.18
N LEU A 379 -1.80 8.34 -20.19
CA LEU A 379 -1.22 9.59 -20.71
C LEU A 379 -2.32 10.49 -21.31
N ALA A 380 -3.26 9.90 -22.05
CA ALA A 380 -4.43 10.60 -22.58
C ALA A 380 -5.32 11.14 -21.44
N HIS A 381 -5.56 10.34 -20.40
CA HIS A 381 -6.32 10.75 -19.22
C HIS A 381 -5.67 11.91 -18.47
N HIS A 382 -4.35 11.84 -18.24
CA HIS A 382 -3.58 12.91 -17.62
C HIS A 382 -3.78 14.23 -18.38
N ARG A 383 -3.59 14.22 -19.70
CA ARG A 383 -3.81 15.39 -20.56
C ARG A 383 -5.21 16.00 -20.37
N VAL A 384 -6.26 15.19 -20.27
CA VAL A 384 -7.63 15.69 -20.14
C VAL A 384 -7.90 16.27 -18.74
N HIS A 385 -7.29 15.70 -17.69
CA HIS A 385 -7.60 16.05 -16.31
C HIS A 385 -6.70 17.14 -15.71
N THR A 386 -5.46 17.30 -16.20
CA THR A 386 -4.55 18.38 -15.78
C THR A 386 -4.52 19.56 -16.75
N ALA A 387 -5.07 19.42 -17.97
CA ALA A 387 -5.36 20.59 -18.81
C ALA A 387 -6.44 21.42 -18.12
N ARG A 388 -6.04 22.61 -17.63
CA ARG A 388 -6.91 23.59 -16.98
C ARG A 388 -8.30 23.64 -17.64
N GLN A 389 -9.34 23.38 -16.84
CA GLN A 389 -10.60 24.11 -17.03
C GLN A 389 -10.24 25.60 -17.04
N PRO A 390 -10.60 26.35 -18.09
CA PRO A 390 -10.32 27.78 -18.13
C PRO A 390 -11.00 28.44 -16.92
N ALA A 391 -10.24 29.32 -16.26
CA ALA A 391 -10.69 30.10 -15.10
C ALA A 391 -11.93 30.94 -15.40
#